data_AF-A0A024VUD7-F1
#
_entry.id   AF-A0A024VUD7-F1
#
_cell.length_a   1.000
_cell.length_b   1.000
_cell.length_c   1.000
_cell.angle_alpha   90.00
_cell.angle_beta   90.00
_cell.angle_gamma   90.00
#
_symmetry.space_group_name_H-M   'P 1'
#
loop_
_entity.id
_entity.type
_entity.pdbx_description
1 polymer ?
#
loop_
_entity_poly.entity_id
_entity_poly.type
_entity_poly.pdbx_seq_one_letter_code
_entity_poly.pdbx_strand_id
1 'polypeptide(L)'
;MVSSELHKLSYWEEIYINEKKNYEESNIELEEWFEENCDKIMNWIDNKFSQNEEKKNITILDIGCGNGLFLYKLYEKGFMNLYGFDFSSTAIELAKTIFENSPIYVEVMDICLIDKEIQNSKLNKNYNLINDKGTFDVFFMNNKTNEYFKQISYFLQTNTFFCITSCNACKDELLQIINEFNKNNLKSELVLIDEIFYETITYAGIKGQLITTLIFKYLDLLNWKRLQKILEEKLRYYSCITRNSTISIKHDDVVYYFDVIRIDSEKKKDTEVASIQDADVIFDFVKEKYNS
;
A
#
# COMPACT_ATOMS: atom_id res chain seq x y z
N MET A 1 28.29 13.06 -12.20
CA MET A 1 26.89 12.61 -12.37
C MET A 1 26.05 13.86 -12.51
N VAL A 2 25.31 14.00 -13.61
CA VAL A 2 24.32 15.06 -13.73
C VAL A 2 23.25 14.75 -12.67
N SER A 3 22.90 15.73 -11.84
CA SER A 3 21.84 15.57 -10.85
C SER A 3 20.54 15.24 -11.59
N SER A 4 19.84 14.18 -11.17
CA SER A 4 18.54 13.82 -11.75
C SER A 4 17.54 14.96 -11.58
N GLU A 5 16.83 15.32 -12.65
CA GLU A 5 15.83 16.39 -12.65
C GLU A 5 14.43 15.91 -12.19
N LEU A 6 14.29 14.63 -11.83
CA LEU A 6 13.02 14.01 -11.42
C LEU A 6 12.37 14.65 -10.19
N HIS A 7 13.10 15.45 -9.42
CA HIS A 7 12.57 16.22 -8.30
C HIS A 7 11.96 17.57 -8.71
N LYS A 8 12.17 18.01 -9.96
CA LYS A 8 11.72 19.32 -10.45
C LYS A 8 10.34 19.20 -11.07
N LEU A 9 9.41 20.04 -10.60
CA LEU A 9 8.09 20.18 -11.23
C LEU A 9 8.20 20.47 -12.74
N SER A 10 9.13 21.34 -13.15
CA SER A 10 9.31 21.73 -14.56
C SER A 10 9.61 20.54 -15.48
N TYR A 11 10.33 19.52 -14.98
CA TYR A 11 10.64 18.32 -15.75
C TYR A 11 9.37 17.52 -16.05
N TRP A 12 8.52 17.33 -15.04
CA TRP A 12 7.26 16.59 -15.18
C TRP A 12 6.21 17.38 -15.95
N GLU A 13 6.12 18.70 -15.76
CA GLU A 13 5.24 19.56 -16.54
C GLU A 13 5.54 19.46 -18.03
N GLU A 14 6.81 19.43 -18.45
CA GLU A 14 7.16 19.25 -19.87
C GLU A 14 6.63 17.92 -20.43
N ILE A 15 6.77 16.83 -19.67
CA ILE A 15 6.26 15.50 -20.03
C ILE A 15 4.74 15.54 -20.17
N TYR A 16 4.02 16.01 -19.15
CA TYR A 16 2.56 16.00 -19.14
C TYR A 16 1.95 16.99 -20.14
N ILE A 17 2.60 18.11 -20.44
CA ILE A 17 2.18 19.03 -21.51
C ILE A 17 2.26 18.31 -22.87
N ASN A 18 3.36 17.61 -23.12
CA ASN A 18 3.54 16.88 -24.37
C ASN A 18 2.56 15.70 -24.47
N GLU A 19 2.35 14.98 -23.38
CA GLU A 19 1.38 13.87 -23.31
C GLU A 19 -0.06 14.35 -23.54
N LYS A 20 -0.48 15.43 -22.87
CA LYS A 20 -1.79 16.06 -23.07
C LYS A 20 -2.00 16.47 -24.53
N LYS A 21 -0.99 17.09 -25.14
CA LYS A 21 -1.04 17.47 -26.57
C LYS A 21 -1.20 16.24 -27.48
N ASN A 22 -0.43 15.18 -27.23
CA ASN A 22 -0.50 13.95 -28.00
C ASN A 22 -1.88 13.27 -27.89
N TYR A 23 -2.46 13.28 -26.70
CA TYR A 23 -3.80 12.76 -26.45
C TYR A 23 -4.87 13.59 -27.16
N GLU A 24 -4.87 14.93 -26.99
CA GLU A 24 -5.90 15.81 -27.54
C GLU A 24 -5.83 15.95 -29.07
N GLU A 25 -4.63 16.04 -29.65
CA GLU A 25 -4.47 16.28 -31.09
C GLU A 25 -4.45 14.99 -31.92
N SER A 26 -3.97 13.88 -31.34
CA SER A 26 -3.68 12.66 -32.08
C SER A 26 -4.30 11.39 -31.49
N ASN A 27 -5.04 11.51 -30.38
CA ASN A 27 -5.67 10.38 -29.67
C ASN A 27 -4.67 9.23 -29.38
N ILE A 28 -3.43 9.61 -29.04
CA ILE A 28 -2.38 8.69 -28.64
C ILE A 28 -2.66 8.24 -27.20
N GLU A 29 -2.56 6.93 -26.95
CA GLU A 29 -2.75 6.36 -25.61
C GLU A 29 -1.69 6.91 -24.63
N LEU A 30 -2.12 7.07 -23.38
CA LEU A 30 -1.29 7.63 -22.33
C LEU A 30 -0.25 6.64 -21.84
N GLU A 31 0.88 7.14 -21.42
CA GLU A 31 1.96 6.31 -20.91
C GLU A 31 1.80 6.15 -19.39
N GLU A 32 1.74 4.90 -18.93
CA GLU A 32 1.81 4.57 -17.52
C GLU A 32 3.25 4.22 -17.16
N TRP A 33 3.83 4.94 -16.19
CA TRP A 33 5.15 4.58 -15.70
C TRP A 33 5.09 3.17 -15.09
N PHE A 34 6.02 2.30 -15.47
CA PHE A 34 6.03 0.89 -15.11
C PHE A 34 4.86 0.05 -15.64
N GLU A 35 4.29 0.37 -16.81
CA GLU A 35 3.12 -0.28 -17.39
C GLU A 35 3.07 -1.82 -17.26
N GLU A 36 4.11 -2.54 -17.67
CA GLU A 36 4.17 -4.02 -17.58
C GLU A 36 4.06 -4.55 -16.13
N ASN A 37 4.45 -3.73 -15.15
CA ASN A 37 4.43 -4.06 -13.72
C ASN A 37 3.11 -3.65 -13.05
N CYS A 38 2.42 -2.64 -13.60
CA CYS A 38 1.12 -2.19 -13.13
C CYS A 38 0.09 -3.33 -13.13
N ASP A 39 0.13 -4.23 -14.12
CA ASP A 39 -0.76 -5.40 -14.16
C ASP A 39 -0.58 -6.32 -12.96
N LYS A 40 0.66 -6.51 -12.49
CA LYS A 40 0.92 -7.35 -11.30
C LYS A 40 0.42 -6.69 -10.02
N ILE A 41 0.62 -5.38 -9.89
CA ILE A 41 0.09 -4.59 -8.76
C ILE A 41 -1.44 -4.65 -8.77
N MET A 42 -2.07 -4.39 -9.92
CA MET A 42 -3.52 -4.46 -10.04
C MET A 42 -4.07 -5.85 -9.75
N ASN A 43 -3.41 -6.91 -10.23
CA ASN A 43 -3.81 -8.28 -9.93
C ASN A 43 -3.68 -8.60 -8.44
N TRP A 44 -2.65 -8.09 -7.77
CA TRP A 44 -2.53 -8.22 -6.31
C TRP A 44 -3.69 -7.52 -5.59
N ILE A 45 -4.03 -6.29 -5.98
CA ILE A 45 -5.13 -5.52 -5.40
C ILE A 45 -6.48 -6.24 -5.66
N ASP A 46 -6.71 -6.69 -6.89
CA ASP A 46 -7.91 -7.39 -7.32
C ASP A 46 -8.10 -8.71 -6.58
N ASN A 47 -7.02 -9.48 -6.39
CA ASN A 47 -7.05 -10.72 -5.61
C ASN A 47 -7.27 -10.44 -4.11
N LYS A 48 -6.64 -9.39 -3.58
CA LYS A 48 -6.78 -9.00 -2.17
C LYS A 48 -8.21 -8.59 -1.84
N PHE A 49 -8.90 -7.94 -2.78
CA PHE A 49 -10.26 -7.42 -2.63
C PHE A 49 -11.18 -8.00 -3.71
N SER A 50 -11.24 -9.33 -3.81
CA SER A 50 -11.86 -10.02 -4.96
C SER A 50 -13.38 -9.88 -5.05
N GLN A 51 -14.08 -9.52 -3.96
CA GLN A 51 -15.54 -9.42 -3.94
C GLN A 51 -16.02 -8.04 -4.39
N ASN A 52 -16.94 -7.97 -5.36
CA ASN A 52 -17.42 -6.69 -5.89
C ASN A 52 -18.02 -5.75 -4.83
N GLU A 53 -18.76 -6.28 -3.84
CA GLU A 53 -19.27 -5.49 -2.72
C GLU A 53 -18.15 -4.95 -1.84
N GLU A 54 -17.09 -5.73 -1.65
CA GLU A 54 -15.88 -5.30 -0.94
C GLU A 54 -15.15 -4.22 -1.72
N LYS A 55 -14.91 -4.40 -3.04
CA LYS A 55 -14.24 -3.42 -3.92
C LYS A 55 -14.87 -2.03 -3.86
N LYS A 56 -16.21 -1.97 -3.81
CA LYS A 56 -16.96 -0.71 -3.70
C LYS A 56 -16.78 -0.02 -2.36
N ASN A 57 -16.34 -0.74 -1.33
CA ASN A 57 -16.05 -0.21 0.01
C ASN A 57 -14.55 0.04 0.25
N ILE A 58 -13.67 -0.44 -0.64
CA ILE A 58 -12.23 -0.19 -0.55
C ILE A 58 -11.93 1.24 -1.02
N THR A 59 -11.29 2.00 -0.13
CA THR A 59 -10.78 3.35 -0.40
C THR A 59 -9.30 3.28 -0.72
N ILE A 60 -8.91 3.73 -1.92
CA ILE A 60 -7.53 3.64 -2.43
C ILE A 60 -6.99 5.06 -2.67
N LEU A 61 -5.77 5.31 -2.21
CA LEU A 61 -4.97 6.50 -2.54
C LEU A 61 -3.80 6.11 -3.44
N ASP A 62 -3.58 6.85 -4.51
CA ASP A 62 -2.37 6.75 -5.35
C ASP A 62 -1.51 8.02 -5.22
N ILE A 63 -0.27 7.84 -4.76
CA ILE A 63 0.68 8.92 -4.46
C ILE A 63 1.50 9.26 -5.71
N GLY A 64 1.46 10.52 -6.13
CA GLY A 64 2.07 10.95 -7.40
C GLY A 64 1.40 10.22 -8.56
N CYS A 65 0.08 10.34 -8.62
CA CYS A 65 -0.76 9.57 -9.54
C CYS A 65 -0.55 9.95 -11.01
N GLY A 66 0.21 11.01 -11.30
CA GLY A 66 0.47 11.49 -12.65
C GLY A 66 -0.82 11.77 -13.44
N ASN A 67 -0.91 11.21 -14.65
CA ASN A 67 -2.10 11.28 -15.48
C ASN A 67 -3.28 10.43 -14.95
N GLY A 68 -3.08 9.67 -13.86
CA GLY A 68 -4.07 8.89 -13.13
C GLY A 68 -4.53 7.59 -13.80
N LEU A 69 -3.88 7.14 -14.88
CA LEU A 69 -4.28 5.97 -15.65
C LEU A 69 -4.39 4.71 -14.77
N PHE A 70 -3.49 4.53 -13.80
CA PHE A 70 -3.58 3.47 -12.78
C PHE A 70 -4.92 3.47 -12.01
N LEU A 71 -5.40 4.64 -11.57
CA LEU A 71 -6.70 4.78 -10.90
C LEU A 71 -7.84 4.42 -11.84
N TYR A 72 -7.77 4.81 -13.12
CA TYR A 72 -8.78 4.43 -14.11
C TYR A 72 -8.86 2.92 -14.33
N LYS A 73 -7.72 2.26 -14.46
CA LYS A 73 -7.67 0.79 -14.59
C LYS A 73 -8.24 0.08 -13.34
N LEU A 74 -8.06 0.64 -12.15
CA LEU A 74 -8.74 0.16 -10.94
C LEU A 74 -10.25 0.40 -10.98
N TYR A 75 -10.70 1.55 -11.49
CA TYR A 75 -12.13 1.81 -11.68
C TYR A 75 -12.78 0.77 -12.61
N GLU A 76 -12.13 0.43 -13.72
CA GLU A 76 -12.61 -0.62 -14.63
C GLU A 76 -12.70 -2.01 -13.97
N LYS A 77 -11.90 -2.25 -12.92
CA LYS A 77 -11.95 -3.47 -12.09
C LYS A 77 -13.03 -3.45 -11.00
N GLY A 78 -13.80 -2.37 -10.89
CA GLY A 78 -14.95 -2.22 -9.99
C GLY A 78 -14.68 -1.48 -8.68
N PHE A 79 -13.50 -0.88 -8.51
CA PHE A 79 -13.20 -0.02 -7.36
C PHE A 79 -13.83 1.36 -7.55
N MET A 80 -14.49 1.88 -6.51
CA MET A 80 -15.31 3.10 -6.63
C MET A 80 -14.80 4.29 -5.82
N ASN A 81 -14.01 4.06 -4.76
CA ASN A 81 -13.50 5.12 -3.89
C ASN A 81 -12.00 5.33 -4.17
N LEU A 82 -11.73 6.00 -5.29
CA LEU A 82 -10.40 6.15 -5.86
C LEU A 82 -9.94 7.59 -5.75
N TYR A 83 -8.78 7.78 -5.13
CA TYR A 83 -8.22 9.08 -4.82
C TYR A 83 -6.77 9.14 -5.28
N GLY A 84 -6.35 10.30 -5.77
CA GLY A 84 -4.95 10.54 -6.14
C GLY A 84 -4.54 11.98 -5.97
N PHE A 85 -3.24 12.20 -5.87
CA PHE A 85 -2.68 13.53 -6.03
C PHE A 85 -1.36 13.49 -6.76
N ASP A 86 -1.04 14.62 -7.37
CA ASP A 86 0.23 14.86 -8.03
C ASP A 86 0.60 16.33 -7.85
N PHE A 87 1.89 16.66 -7.80
CA PHE A 87 2.32 18.06 -7.70
C PHE A 87 2.17 18.84 -9.01
N SER A 88 1.92 18.15 -10.14
CA SER A 88 1.74 18.72 -11.47
C SER A 88 0.29 19.07 -11.74
N SER A 89 0.02 20.35 -12.02
CA SER A 89 -1.31 20.78 -12.45
C SER A 89 -1.69 20.18 -13.79
N THR A 90 -0.74 20.06 -14.73
CA THR A 90 -1.01 19.50 -16.05
C THR A 90 -1.38 18.02 -15.98
N ALA A 91 -0.71 17.24 -15.13
CA ALA A 91 -1.05 15.83 -14.89
C ALA A 91 -2.49 15.68 -14.38
N ILE A 92 -2.87 16.51 -13.40
CA ILE A 92 -4.20 16.48 -12.78
C ILE A 92 -5.31 16.98 -13.73
N GLU A 93 -5.00 17.93 -14.62
CA GLU A 93 -5.90 18.32 -15.69
C GLU A 93 -6.13 17.17 -16.68
N LEU A 94 -5.05 16.52 -17.12
CA LEU A 94 -5.12 15.39 -18.04
C LEU A 94 -5.91 14.22 -17.42
N ALA A 95 -5.62 13.89 -16.17
CA ALA A 95 -6.39 12.95 -15.35
C ALA A 95 -7.90 13.23 -15.39
N LYS A 96 -8.31 14.47 -15.11
CA LYS A 96 -9.73 14.85 -15.11
C LYS A 96 -10.38 14.73 -16.49
N THR A 97 -9.63 14.95 -17.57
CA THR A 97 -10.13 14.74 -18.94
C THR A 97 -10.42 13.26 -19.21
N ILE A 98 -9.55 12.34 -18.77
CA ILE A 98 -9.74 10.89 -18.96
C ILE A 98 -10.92 10.38 -18.11
N PHE A 99 -11.10 10.97 -16.92
CA PHE A 99 -11.99 10.44 -15.88
C PHE A 99 -13.36 11.11 -15.84
N GLU A 100 -13.73 11.90 -16.85
CA GLU A 100 -14.90 12.81 -16.82
C GLU A 100 -16.21 12.13 -16.34
N ASN A 101 -16.37 10.82 -16.61
CA ASN A 101 -17.55 10.05 -16.26
C ASN A 101 -17.34 9.01 -15.13
N SER A 102 -16.25 9.11 -14.38
CA SER A 102 -15.89 8.18 -13.29
C SER A 102 -15.94 8.87 -11.92
N PRO A 103 -16.08 8.11 -10.81
CA PRO A 103 -16.08 8.67 -9.45
C PRO A 103 -14.67 8.98 -8.90
N ILE A 104 -13.63 8.95 -9.75
CA ILE A 104 -12.24 9.17 -9.34
C ILE A 104 -12.04 10.63 -8.90
N TYR A 105 -11.40 10.83 -7.76
CA TYR A 105 -11.02 12.16 -7.27
C TYR A 105 -9.50 12.36 -7.34
N VAL A 106 -9.08 13.39 -8.08
CA VAL A 106 -7.67 13.82 -8.14
C VAL A 106 -7.53 15.31 -7.88
N GLU A 107 -6.46 15.69 -7.19
CA GLU A 107 -6.11 17.09 -6.93
C GLU A 107 -4.62 17.35 -6.99
N VAL A 108 -4.28 18.62 -7.21
CA VAL A 108 -2.88 19.08 -7.16
C VAL A 108 -2.47 19.19 -5.71
N MET A 109 -1.41 18.48 -5.31
CA MET A 109 -0.84 18.55 -3.96
C MET A 109 0.65 18.22 -4.02
N ASP A 110 1.46 19.02 -3.34
CA ASP A 110 2.87 18.69 -3.13
C ASP A 110 3.00 17.78 -1.92
N ILE A 111 3.54 16.57 -2.12
CA ILE A 111 3.83 15.63 -1.04
C ILE A 111 4.66 16.28 0.09
N CYS A 112 5.51 17.26 -0.22
CA CYS A 112 6.31 17.98 0.77
C CYS A 112 5.48 18.90 1.68
N LEU A 113 4.20 19.15 1.36
CA LEU A 113 3.31 20.10 2.03
C LEU A 113 2.02 19.44 2.57
N ILE A 114 1.93 18.10 2.58
CA ILE A 114 0.74 17.37 3.07
C ILE A 114 0.34 17.83 4.47
N ASP A 115 1.29 18.00 5.39
CA ASP A 115 1.04 18.46 6.76
C ASP A 115 0.26 19.79 6.86
N LYS A 116 0.37 20.65 5.84
CA LYS A 116 -0.28 21.96 5.78
C LYS A 116 -1.57 21.94 4.96
N GLU A 117 -1.61 21.14 3.90
CA GLU A 117 -2.69 21.17 2.91
C GLU A 117 -3.80 20.18 3.23
N ILE A 118 -3.47 19.06 3.90
CA ILE A 118 -4.39 17.94 4.05
C ILE A 118 -5.69 18.32 4.77
N GLN A 119 -5.64 19.18 5.79
CA GLN A 119 -6.83 19.51 6.60
C GLN A 119 -7.98 20.11 5.78
N ASN A 120 -7.69 20.81 4.68
CA ASN A 120 -8.68 21.43 3.81
C ASN A 120 -8.95 20.62 2.54
N SER A 121 -8.33 19.45 2.41
CA SER A 121 -8.41 18.61 1.23
C SER A 121 -9.46 17.51 1.38
N LYS A 122 -10.06 17.09 0.25
CA LYS A 122 -10.91 15.90 0.21
C LYS A 122 -10.12 14.60 0.37
N LEU A 123 -8.79 14.65 0.29
CA LEU A 123 -7.91 13.52 0.56
C LEU A 123 -7.75 13.24 2.05
N ASN A 124 -8.24 14.11 2.95
CA ASN A 124 -8.23 13.87 4.40
C ASN A 124 -9.27 12.80 4.78
N LYS A 125 -8.88 11.55 4.54
CA LYS A 125 -9.72 10.36 4.65
C LYS A 125 -8.88 9.19 5.14
N ASN A 126 -9.60 8.12 5.46
CA ASN A 126 -9.01 6.84 5.84
C ASN A 126 -8.89 6.00 4.57
N TYR A 127 -7.70 5.42 4.35
CA TYR A 127 -7.45 4.58 3.18
C TYR A 127 -7.27 3.13 3.59
N ASN A 128 -7.87 2.22 2.82
CA ASN A 128 -7.61 0.79 2.95
C ASN A 128 -6.28 0.42 2.29
N LEU A 129 -5.95 1.09 1.18
CA LEU A 129 -4.72 0.90 0.43
C LEU A 129 -4.15 2.26 0.01
N ILE A 130 -2.86 2.43 0.21
CA ILE A 130 -2.06 3.50 -0.36
C ILE A 130 -1.07 2.84 -1.33
N ASN A 131 -1.03 3.32 -2.57
CA ASN A 131 -0.09 2.91 -3.59
C ASN A 131 0.91 4.05 -3.85
N ASP A 132 2.19 3.72 -3.93
CA ASP A 132 3.24 4.59 -4.46
C ASP A 132 4.01 3.81 -5.51
N LYS A 133 4.22 4.45 -6.66
CA LYS A 133 4.96 3.89 -7.77
C LYS A 133 5.92 4.93 -8.35
N GLY A 134 7.14 4.94 -7.84
CA GLY A 134 8.22 5.81 -8.29
C GLY A 134 8.26 7.21 -7.65
N THR A 135 7.25 7.62 -6.88
CA THR A 135 7.31 8.88 -6.13
C THR A 135 8.32 8.76 -4.98
N PHE A 136 8.32 7.62 -4.28
CA PHE A 136 9.33 7.29 -3.29
C PHE A 136 10.77 7.40 -3.85
N ASP A 137 11.00 6.99 -5.10
CA ASP A 137 12.33 6.99 -5.73
C ASP A 137 12.95 8.38 -5.77
N VAL A 138 12.12 9.42 -6.00
CA VAL A 138 12.57 10.82 -5.96
C VAL A 138 13.15 11.17 -4.60
N PHE A 139 12.51 10.75 -3.51
CA PHE A 139 13.00 11.00 -2.15
C PHE A 139 14.21 10.14 -1.82
N PHE A 140 14.20 8.87 -2.22
CA PHE A 140 15.31 7.94 -2.02
C PHE A 140 16.60 8.45 -2.67
N MET A 141 16.55 8.83 -3.95
CA MET A 141 17.71 9.36 -4.68
C MET A 141 18.25 10.67 -4.10
N ASN A 142 17.43 11.42 -3.37
CA ASN A 142 17.82 12.69 -2.74
C ASN A 142 18.15 12.54 -1.25
N ASN A 143 18.22 11.32 -0.70
CA ASN A 143 18.44 11.03 0.73
C ASN A 143 17.38 11.68 1.65
N LYS A 144 16.13 11.75 1.19
CA LYS A 144 15.00 12.40 1.86
C LYS A 144 13.89 11.43 2.27
N THR A 145 14.22 10.15 2.46
CA THR A 145 13.25 9.10 2.83
C THR A 145 12.52 9.42 4.13
N ASN A 146 13.19 10.04 5.11
CA ASN A 146 12.54 10.50 6.34
C ASN A 146 11.48 11.58 6.10
N GLU A 147 11.71 12.51 5.14
CA GLU A 147 10.74 13.53 4.76
C GLU A 147 9.52 12.88 4.10
N TYR A 148 9.75 11.93 3.20
CA TYR A 148 8.70 11.13 2.56
C TYR A 148 7.83 10.41 3.60
N PHE A 149 8.45 9.62 4.48
CA PHE A 149 7.73 8.85 5.49
C PHE A 149 6.99 9.72 6.50
N LYS A 150 7.53 10.90 6.83
CA LYS A 150 6.83 11.90 7.63
C LYS A 150 5.53 12.35 6.96
N GLN A 151 5.56 12.62 5.66
CA GLN A 151 4.40 13.16 4.95
C GLN A 151 3.34 12.10 4.66
N ILE A 152 3.73 10.88 4.24
CA ILE A 152 2.74 9.81 4.04
C ILE A 152 2.07 9.37 5.35
N SER A 153 2.69 9.62 6.51
CA SER A 153 2.14 9.22 7.81
C SER A 153 0.79 9.88 8.12
N TYR A 154 0.46 11.00 7.48
CA TYR A 154 -0.85 11.65 7.56
C TYR A 154 -1.98 10.82 6.95
N PHE A 155 -1.65 9.88 6.05
CA PHE A 155 -2.60 8.97 5.42
C PHE A 155 -2.61 7.57 6.05
N LEU A 156 -1.57 7.22 6.83
CA LEU A 156 -1.43 5.90 7.43
C LEU A 156 -2.32 5.74 8.66
N GLN A 157 -3.18 4.73 8.63
CA GLN A 157 -4.03 4.34 9.75
C GLN A 157 -3.97 2.85 10.01
N THR A 158 -4.40 2.42 11.20
CA THR A 158 -4.38 1.00 11.57
C THR A 158 -5.10 0.15 10.52
N ASN A 159 -4.41 -0.88 10.02
CA ASN A 159 -4.78 -1.77 8.92
C ASN A 159 -4.71 -1.20 7.50
N THR A 160 -4.13 -0.02 7.31
CA THR A 160 -3.83 0.48 5.96
C THR A 160 -2.78 -0.41 5.32
N PHE A 161 -3.05 -0.91 4.11
CA PHE A 161 -2.03 -1.49 3.26
C PHE A 161 -1.26 -0.38 2.57
N PHE A 162 0.07 -0.51 2.53
CA PHE A 162 0.94 0.43 1.84
C PHE A 162 1.82 -0.34 0.85
N CYS A 163 1.53 -0.15 -0.44
CA CYS A 163 2.24 -0.75 -1.56
C CYS A 163 3.28 0.26 -2.08
N ILE A 164 4.56 -0.06 -2.00
CA ILE A 164 5.66 0.76 -2.52
C ILE A 164 6.32 0.01 -3.67
N THR A 165 6.38 0.65 -4.84
CA THR A 165 7.11 0.17 -6.00
C THR A 165 8.26 1.11 -6.33
N SER A 166 9.47 0.55 -6.42
CA SER A 166 10.72 1.29 -6.58
C SER A 166 11.64 0.61 -7.59
N CYS A 167 12.24 1.37 -8.50
CA CYS A 167 13.36 0.90 -9.34
C CYS A 167 14.73 1.35 -8.86
N ASN A 168 14.79 2.20 -7.83
CA ASN A 168 16.05 2.69 -7.28
C ASN A 168 16.45 2.03 -5.95
N ALA A 169 15.51 1.50 -5.18
CA ALA A 169 15.78 0.79 -3.93
C ALA A 169 15.54 -0.71 -4.09
N CYS A 170 16.54 -1.50 -3.70
CA CYS A 170 16.35 -2.94 -3.56
C CYS A 170 15.52 -3.26 -2.31
N LYS A 171 15.05 -4.52 -2.21
CA LYS A 171 14.29 -5.00 -1.04
C LYS A 171 15.00 -4.73 0.28
N ASP A 172 16.29 -5.00 0.39
CA ASP A 172 17.04 -4.84 1.65
C ASP A 172 17.14 -3.37 2.07
N GLU A 173 17.36 -2.45 1.11
CA GLU A 173 17.39 -1.00 1.36
C GLU A 173 16.02 -0.50 1.81
N LEU A 174 14.94 -0.90 1.12
CA LEU A 174 13.60 -0.49 1.47
C LEU A 174 13.20 -1.02 2.87
N LEU A 175 13.55 -2.27 3.19
CA LEU A 175 13.34 -2.83 4.53
C LEU A 175 14.17 -2.11 5.59
N GLN A 176 15.41 -1.71 5.30
CA GLN A 176 16.22 -0.92 6.24
C GLN A 176 15.54 0.42 6.54
N ILE A 177 15.07 1.13 5.51
CA ILE A 177 14.38 2.42 5.67
C ILE A 177 13.10 2.27 6.48
N ILE A 178 12.30 1.24 6.19
CA ILE A 178 11.09 0.93 6.96
C ILE A 178 11.43 0.59 8.42
N ASN A 179 12.50 -0.16 8.66
CA ASN A 179 12.96 -0.46 10.02
C ASN A 179 13.38 0.80 10.78
N GLU A 180 14.03 1.75 10.12
CA GLU A 180 14.37 3.05 10.70
C GLU A 180 13.10 3.87 11.00
N PHE A 181 12.15 3.90 10.08
CA PHE A 181 10.82 4.50 10.30
C PHE A 181 10.12 3.86 11.52
N ASN A 182 10.06 2.54 11.61
CA ASN A 182 9.42 1.82 12.71
C ASN A 182 10.11 2.10 14.06
N LYS A 183 11.45 2.15 14.10
CA LYS A 183 12.20 2.50 15.32
C LYS A 183 11.85 3.89 15.86
N ASN A 184 11.58 4.83 14.95
CA ASN A 184 11.19 6.20 15.30
C ASN A 184 9.70 6.33 15.66
N ASN A 185 8.88 5.31 15.41
CA ASN A 185 7.45 5.29 15.68
C ASN A 185 7.10 4.28 16.78
N LEU A 186 7.12 4.70 18.04
CA LEU A 186 6.91 3.80 19.19
C LEU A 186 5.49 3.20 19.30
N LYS A 187 4.51 3.77 18.59
CA LYS A 187 3.10 3.40 18.70
C LYS A 187 2.59 2.60 17.51
N SER A 188 3.37 2.50 16.44
CA SER A 188 2.92 1.88 15.21
C SER A 188 4.09 1.42 14.35
N GLU A 189 3.83 0.47 13.48
CA GLU A 189 4.84 -0.06 12.57
C GLU A 189 4.23 -0.43 11.22
N LEU A 190 5.05 -0.35 10.17
CA LEU A 190 4.80 -0.97 8.89
C LEU A 190 5.42 -2.37 8.91
N VAL A 191 4.58 -3.40 8.84
CA VAL A 191 5.01 -4.80 8.77
C VAL A 191 4.91 -5.28 7.33
N LEU A 192 5.97 -5.85 6.80
CA LEU A 192 5.95 -6.48 5.48
C LEU A 192 4.96 -7.66 5.50
N ILE A 193 3.97 -7.63 4.62
CA ILE A 193 2.99 -8.71 4.48
C ILE A 193 3.11 -9.48 3.17
N ASP A 194 3.64 -8.86 2.12
CA ASP A 194 3.77 -9.50 0.81
C ASP A 194 4.82 -8.81 -0.09
N GLU A 195 5.22 -9.50 -1.15
CA GLU A 195 6.13 -9.03 -2.19
C GLU A 195 5.61 -9.46 -3.57
N ILE A 196 5.57 -8.55 -4.52
CA ILE A 196 5.25 -8.88 -5.91
C ILE A 196 6.55 -9.20 -6.64
N PHE A 197 6.60 -10.40 -7.24
CA PHE A 197 7.77 -10.87 -7.97
C PHE A 197 7.67 -10.56 -9.48
N TYR A 198 8.75 -9.98 -9.98
CA TYR A 198 9.04 -9.61 -11.35
C TYR A 198 10.06 -10.55 -11.98
N GLU A 199 10.23 -10.41 -13.28
CA GLU A 199 11.28 -11.16 -13.98
C GLU A 199 12.65 -10.72 -13.44
N THR A 200 13.48 -11.72 -13.17
CA THR A 200 14.79 -11.51 -12.57
C THR A 200 15.87 -11.55 -13.62
N ILE A 201 16.81 -10.62 -13.50
CA ILE A 201 18.04 -10.62 -14.29
C ILE A 201 19.16 -11.17 -13.40
N THR A 202 20.02 -12.01 -13.96
CA THR A 202 21.21 -12.50 -13.27
C THR A 202 22.44 -11.81 -13.83
N TYR A 203 23.15 -11.06 -12.99
CA TYR A 203 24.41 -10.42 -13.35
C TYR A 203 25.50 -10.85 -12.36
N ALA A 204 26.62 -11.34 -12.89
CA ALA A 204 27.75 -11.85 -12.09
C ALA A 204 27.37 -12.90 -11.01
N GLY A 205 26.35 -13.73 -11.28
CA GLY A 205 25.85 -14.76 -10.35
C GLY A 205 24.88 -14.24 -9.27
N ILE A 206 24.60 -12.94 -9.24
CA ILE A 206 23.59 -12.33 -8.37
C ILE A 206 22.29 -12.22 -9.16
N LYS A 207 21.22 -12.82 -8.65
CA LYS A 207 19.87 -12.75 -9.21
C LYS A 207 19.14 -11.58 -8.55
N GLY A 208 18.69 -10.61 -9.35
CA GLY A 208 17.98 -9.42 -8.87
C GLY A 208 16.78 -9.08 -9.74
N GLN A 209 15.89 -8.26 -9.22
CA GLN A 209 14.76 -7.69 -9.96
C GLN A 209 15.11 -6.24 -10.34
N LEU A 210 14.63 -5.78 -11.50
CA LEU A 210 14.79 -4.37 -11.89
C LEU A 210 13.94 -3.44 -11.02
N ILE A 211 12.87 -3.98 -10.44
CA ILE A 211 11.88 -3.26 -9.66
C ILE A 211 11.59 -4.08 -8.40
N THR A 212 11.45 -3.38 -7.29
CA THR A 212 11.03 -3.94 -6.01
C THR A 212 9.63 -3.43 -5.71
N THR A 213 8.67 -4.34 -5.48
CA THR A 213 7.35 -3.97 -4.95
C THR A 213 7.08 -4.72 -3.66
N LEU A 214 7.00 -3.97 -2.55
CA LEU A 214 6.71 -4.50 -1.23
C LEU A 214 5.38 -3.96 -0.73
N ILE A 215 4.62 -4.84 -0.08
CA ILE A 215 3.35 -4.48 0.55
C ILE A 215 3.53 -4.56 2.05
N PHE A 216 3.22 -3.46 2.72
CA PHE A 216 3.23 -3.34 4.17
C PHE A 216 1.81 -3.21 4.71
N LYS A 217 1.58 -3.62 5.96
CA LYS A 217 0.36 -3.32 6.72
C LYS A 217 0.76 -2.43 7.90
N TYR A 218 0.09 -1.28 8.03
CA TYR A 218 0.32 -0.36 9.14
C TYR A 218 -0.44 -0.84 10.38
N LEU A 219 0.29 -1.14 11.45
CA LEU A 219 -0.27 -1.65 12.70
C LEU A 219 -0.09 -0.64 13.82
N ASP A 220 -1.12 -0.47 14.65
CA ASP A 220 -0.99 0.21 15.95
C ASP A 220 -0.47 -0.81 16.97
N LEU A 221 0.78 -0.62 17.40
CA LEU A 221 1.49 -1.49 18.33
C LEU A 221 0.91 -1.47 19.75
N LEU A 222 0.35 -0.33 20.19
CA LEU A 222 -0.27 -0.24 21.52
C LEU A 222 -1.55 -1.05 21.56
N ASN A 223 -2.38 -0.91 20.53
CA ASN A 223 -3.60 -1.69 20.41
C ASN A 223 -3.27 -3.17 20.17
N TRP A 224 -2.33 -3.47 19.27
CA TRP A 224 -1.91 -4.85 18.97
C TRP A 224 -1.38 -5.57 20.21
N LYS A 225 -0.47 -4.98 21.00
CA LYS A 225 0.04 -5.62 22.22
C LYS A 225 -1.06 -5.89 23.25
N ARG A 226 -2.04 -4.99 23.36
CA ARG A 226 -3.20 -5.21 24.24
C ARG A 226 -4.07 -6.35 23.73
N LEU A 227 -4.39 -6.35 22.45
CA LEU A 227 -5.18 -7.39 21.80
C LEU A 227 -4.49 -8.75 21.82
N GLN A 228 -3.19 -8.79 21.53
CA GLN A 228 -2.36 -9.99 21.59
C GLN A 228 -2.39 -10.58 22.99
N LYS A 229 -2.23 -9.77 24.04
CA LYS A 229 -2.32 -10.27 25.42
C LYS A 229 -3.69 -10.88 25.73
N ILE A 230 -4.78 -10.24 25.29
CA ILE A 230 -6.15 -10.77 25.47
C ILE A 230 -6.35 -12.06 24.68
N LEU A 231 -5.81 -12.13 23.45
CA LEU A 231 -5.84 -13.32 22.62
C LEU A 231 -5.06 -14.47 23.28
N GLU A 232 -3.83 -14.23 23.74
CA GLU A 232 -3.01 -15.20 24.47
C GLU A 232 -3.72 -15.71 25.73
N GLU A 233 -4.35 -14.83 26.51
CA GLU A 233 -5.16 -15.22 27.66
C GLU A 233 -6.36 -16.09 27.25
N LYS A 234 -7.04 -15.76 26.15
CA LYS A 234 -8.14 -16.57 25.60
C LYS A 234 -7.67 -17.93 25.09
N LEU A 235 -6.52 -17.99 24.43
CA LEU A 235 -5.94 -19.21 23.86
C LEU A 235 -5.58 -20.25 24.92
N ARG A 236 -5.30 -19.83 26.16
CA ARG A 236 -5.07 -20.76 27.30
C ARG A 236 -6.25 -21.69 27.58
N TYR A 237 -7.46 -21.35 27.11
CA TYR A 237 -8.66 -22.16 27.26
C TYR A 237 -8.92 -23.10 26.07
N TYR A 238 -8.09 -23.05 25.02
CA TYR A 238 -8.20 -23.92 23.86
C TYR A 238 -7.31 -25.15 24.07
N SER A 239 -7.81 -26.32 23.67
CA SER A 239 -6.98 -27.54 23.59
C SER A 239 -6.24 -27.61 22.26
N CYS A 240 -6.89 -27.19 21.19
CA CYS A 240 -6.36 -27.23 19.83
C CYS A 240 -6.76 -25.98 19.05
N ILE A 241 -6.01 -25.70 18.00
CA ILE A 241 -6.28 -24.62 17.05
C ILE A 241 -6.25 -25.17 15.63
N THR A 242 -7.12 -24.64 14.78
CA THR A 242 -7.31 -25.11 13.40
C THR A 242 -6.99 -23.97 12.44
N ARG A 243 -6.22 -24.25 11.38
CA ARG A 243 -5.91 -23.27 10.34
C ARG A 243 -7.20 -22.87 9.63
N ASN A 244 -7.29 -21.60 9.21
CA ASN A 244 -8.49 -20.99 8.64
C ASN A 244 -9.69 -20.90 9.60
N SER A 245 -9.52 -21.22 10.88
CA SER A 245 -10.52 -20.90 11.89
C SER A 245 -10.39 -19.43 12.32
N THR A 246 -11.47 -18.89 12.89
CA THR A 246 -11.52 -17.52 13.41
C THR A 246 -11.70 -17.55 14.92
N ILE A 247 -10.85 -16.82 15.65
CA ILE A 247 -10.98 -16.61 17.09
C ILE A 247 -11.42 -15.18 17.33
N SER A 248 -12.48 -14.99 18.10
CA SER A 248 -12.91 -13.64 18.50
C SER A 248 -12.37 -13.25 19.86
N ILE A 249 -12.10 -11.98 20.13
CA ILE A 249 -11.90 -11.43 21.48
C ILE A 249 -12.71 -10.15 21.63
N LYS A 250 -13.12 -9.80 22.85
CA LYS A 250 -13.82 -8.54 23.15
C LYS A 250 -12.86 -7.58 23.88
N HIS A 251 -12.71 -6.35 23.38
CA HIS A 251 -11.94 -5.29 24.03
C HIS A 251 -12.58 -3.92 23.74
N ASP A 252 -12.75 -3.09 24.78
CA ASP A 252 -13.37 -1.75 24.70
C ASP A 252 -14.70 -1.73 23.92
N ASP A 253 -15.58 -2.69 24.22
CA ASP A 253 -16.89 -2.90 23.57
C ASP A 253 -16.88 -3.24 22.08
N VAL A 254 -15.71 -3.45 21.50
CA VAL A 254 -15.52 -3.98 20.14
C VAL A 254 -15.20 -5.47 20.20
N VAL A 255 -15.80 -6.25 19.29
CA VAL A 255 -15.42 -7.64 19.05
C VAL A 255 -14.44 -7.68 17.89
N TYR A 256 -13.27 -8.22 18.15
CA TYR A 256 -12.19 -8.38 17.20
C TYR A 256 -12.10 -9.83 16.75
N TYR A 257 -11.82 -10.06 15.47
CA TYR A 257 -11.72 -11.38 14.88
C TYR A 257 -10.28 -11.64 14.40
N PHE A 258 -9.77 -12.82 14.67
CA PHE A 258 -8.41 -13.25 14.37
C PHE A 258 -8.47 -14.52 13.55
N ASP A 259 -8.12 -14.43 12.28
CA ASP A 259 -8.05 -15.60 11.40
C ASP A 259 -6.70 -16.30 11.62
N VAL A 260 -6.75 -17.62 11.84
CA VAL A 260 -5.55 -18.45 11.99
C VAL A 260 -4.96 -18.70 10.61
N ILE A 261 -3.92 -17.94 10.26
CA ILE A 261 -3.29 -17.99 8.93
C ILE A 261 -2.30 -19.16 8.85
N ARG A 262 -1.50 -19.35 9.90
CA ARG A 262 -0.42 -20.35 9.91
C ARG A 262 -0.25 -20.95 11.31
N ILE A 263 -0.01 -22.25 11.36
CA ILE A 263 0.28 -23.00 12.59
C ILE A 263 1.59 -23.74 12.40
N ASP A 264 2.62 -23.33 13.11
CA ASP A 264 3.92 -23.98 13.13
C ASP A 264 4.10 -24.73 14.47
N SER A 265 4.76 -25.88 14.45
CA SER A 265 5.19 -26.62 15.64
C SER A 265 6.66 -26.95 15.50
N GLU A 266 7.31 -27.42 16.57
CA GLU A 266 8.72 -27.85 16.53
C GLU A 266 9.03 -28.85 15.40
N LYS A 267 8.04 -29.65 14.97
CA LYS A 267 8.22 -30.76 14.02
C LYS A 267 7.61 -30.52 12.65
N LYS A 268 6.64 -29.61 12.52
CA LYS A 268 5.87 -29.41 11.29
C LYS A 268 5.51 -27.94 11.13
N LYS A 269 5.66 -27.42 9.92
CA LYS A 269 5.24 -26.07 9.53
C LYS A 269 3.90 -26.08 8.83
N ASP A 270 3.15 -25.00 8.96
CA ASP A 270 1.85 -24.74 8.32
C ASP A 270 0.88 -25.94 8.40
N THR A 271 0.68 -26.45 9.62
CA THR A 271 -0.21 -27.58 9.88
C THR A 271 -1.68 -27.18 9.92
N GLU A 272 -2.57 -28.13 9.61
CA GLU A 272 -4.01 -27.88 9.61
C GLU A 272 -4.59 -27.75 11.03
N VAL A 273 -4.13 -28.56 11.98
CA VAL A 273 -4.56 -28.54 13.39
C VAL A 273 -3.36 -28.83 14.29
N ALA A 274 -3.24 -28.12 15.41
CA ALA A 274 -2.24 -28.42 16.44
C ALA A 274 -2.75 -28.16 17.86
N SER A 275 -2.09 -28.80 18.83
CA SER A 275 -2.17 -28.43 20.26
C SER A 275 -1.68 -27.00 20.43
N ILE A 276 -2.45 -26.15 21.12
CA ILE A 276 -2.05 -24.74 21.33
C ILE A 276 -0.80 -24.62 22.22
N GLN A 277 -0.51 -25.64 23.02
CA GLN A 277 0.62 -25.65 23.96
C GLN A 277 1.96 -25.94 23.26
N ASP A 278 1.92 -26.52 22.05
CA ASP A 278 3.09 -27.02 21.33
C ASP A 278 3.26 -26.35 19.96
N ALA A 279 2.55 -25.26 19.72
CA ALA A 279 2.47 -24.60 18.42
C ALA A 279 2.64 -23.08 18.51
N ASP A 280 3.47 -22.55 17.63
CA ASP A 280 3.53 -21.13 17.29
C ASP A 280 2.43 -20.83 16.27
N VAL A 281 1.54 -19.90 16.59
CA VAL A 281 0.39 -19.59 15.75
C VAL A 281 0.47 -18.15 15.26
N ILE A 282 0.31 -17.98 13.96
CA ILE A 282 0.23 -16.67 13.31
C ILE A 282 -1.24 -16.36 13.01
N PHE A 283 -1.67 -15.22 13.51
CA PHE A 283 -3.00 -14.69 13.31
C PHE A 283 -2.96 -13.47 12.39
N ASP A 284 -3.97 -13.30 11.54
CA ASP A 284 -4.26 -12.01 10.92
C ASP A 284 -5.45 -11.36 11.62
N PHE A 285 -5.31 -10.08 11.88
CA PHE A 285 -6.36 -9.27 12.44
C PHE A 285 -7.38 -8.91 11.36
N VAL A 286 -8.61 -9.36 11.57
CA VAL A 286 -9.75 -9.11 10.69
C VAL A 286 -10.72 -8.20 11.43
N LYS A 287 -10.83 -6.96 10.95
CA LYS A 287 -11.93 -6.09 11.36
C LYS A 287 -13.16 -6.48 10.50
N GLU A 288 -14.30 -6.70 11.15
CA GLU A 288 -15.61 -6.92 10.53
C GLU A 288 -15.75 -8.18 9.64
N LYS A 289 -15.92 -9.36 10.25
CA LYS A 289 -16.48 -10.54 9.55
C LYS A 289 -17.93 -10.87 9.93
N TYR A 290 -18.48 -10.19 10.93
CA TYR A 290 -19.84 -10.44 11.43
C TYR A 290 -20.49 -9.13 11.88
N ASN A 291 -20.88 -8.29 10.92
CA ASN A 291 -22.05 -7.44 11.12
C ASN A 291 -23.25 -8.33 10.79
N SER A 292 -23.84 -8.96 11.81
CA SER A 292 -25.20 -9.48 11.77
C SER A 292 -26.17 -8.41 12.25
#